data_AF-A0A267EBW3-F1
#
_entry.id   AF-A0A267EBW3-F1
#
_cell.length_a   1.000
_cell.length_b   1.000
_cell.length_c   1.000
_cell.angle_alpha   90.00
_cell.angle_beta   90.00
_cell.angle_gamma   90.00
#
_symmetry.space_group_name_H-M   'P 1'
#
loop_
_entity.id
_entity.type
_entity.pdbx_description
1 polymer ?
#
loop_
_entity_poly.entity_id
_entity_poly.type
_entity_poly.pdbx_seq_one_letter_code
_entity_poly.pdbx_strand_id
1 'polypeptide(L)'
;MYWNVQGCIGMFRDVLECSGMHWNFQGCIGMFRDVLECSGMYSNVQGCIRMFRDVLECPRMYWNVQGCIGMFRDALECSGMYWNIQGCIGMFRDVFECSGMYWNVEGCIGMFRDVLECSGMHWSVQGCTGMFRDAFRDALECSGMHWNVQGCIQGCIGMFRDALECSGMHWNVQGCIGMLRDAQERSWIHTMKVKATLKVKALRGTELLTVRQTTHTLICC
;
A
#
# COMPACT_ATOMS: atom_id res chain seq x y z
N MET A 1 6.45 -20.17 16.63
CA MET A 1 6.20 -19.48 17.92
C MET A 1 4.87 -18.75 17.84
N TYR A 2 4.13 -18.68 18.96
CA TYR A 2 2.84 -17.99 19.03
C TYR A 2 2.88 -16.97 20.17
N TRP A 3 2.58 -15.70 19.86
CA TRP A 3 2.49 -14.63 20.83
C TRP A 3 1.10 -14.01 20.75
N ASN A 4 0.46 -13.90 21.91
CA ASN A 4 -0.82 -13.23 22.05
C ASN A 4 -0.72 -12.20 23.17
N VAL A 5 -0.89 -10.93 22.81
CA VAL A 5 -0.74 -9.81 23.72
C VAL A 5 -2.04 -9.02 23.70
N GLN A 6 -2.68 -8.91 24.87
CA GLN A 6 -3.96 -8.24 25.04
C GLN A 6 -3.87 -7.16 26.10
N GLY A 7 -4.47 -6.00 25.86
CA GLY A 7 -4.63 -4.94 26.86
C GLY A 7 -3.31 -4.38 27.39
N CYS A 8 -2.30 -4.27 26.52
CA CYS A 8 -0.95 -3.90 26.91
C CYS A 8 -0.66 -2.41 26.73
N ILE A 9 0.10 -1.84 27.67
CA ILE A 9 0.72 -0.53 27.51
C ILE A 9 2.22 -0.72 27.67
N GLY A 10 3.01 -0.40 26.65
CA GLY A 10 4.45 -0.55 26.78
C GLY A 10 5.27 -0.42 25.50
N MET A 11 6.54 -0.74 25.64
CA MET A 11 7.47 -0.91 24.53
C MET A 11 7.87 -2.37 24.46
N PHE A 12 7.78 -2.94 23.27
CA PHE A 12 8.23 -4.29 22.97
C PHE A 12 9.34 -4.19 21.92
N ARG A 13 10.37 -5.01 22.10
CA ARG A 13 11.51 -5.08 21.20
C ARG A 13 11.99 -6.50 21.15
N ASP A 14 11.82 -7.13 20.01
CA ASP A 14 12.21 -8.51 19.82
C ASP A 14 13.23 -8.65 18.68
N VAL A 15 14.19 -9.55 18.87
CA VAL A 15 15.09 -10.03 17.81
C VAL A 15 15.00 -11.54 17.82
N LEU A 16 14.45 -12.15 16.77
CA LEU A 16 14.10 -13.56 16.78
C LEU A 16 14.36 -14.23 15.44
N GLU A 17 14.98 -15.40 15.49
CA GLU A 17 15.07 -16.36 14.39
C GLU A 17 14.14 -17.55 14.67
N CYS A 18 13.26 -17.91 13.73
CA CYS A 18 12.38 -19.05 13.94
C CYS A 18 11.83 -19.70 12.67
N SER A 19 11.38 -20.95 12.79
CA SER A 19 10.72 -21.63 11.68
C SER A 19 9.37 -21.00 11.31
N GLY A 20 8.75 -20.19 12.16
CA GLY A 20 7.50 -19.53 11.84
C GLY A 20 6.92 -18.80 13.04
N MET A 21 6.23 -17.70 12.77
CA MET A 21 5.77 -16.78 13.81
C MET A 21 4.31 -16.38 13.61
N HIS A 22 3.57 -16.40 14.72
CA HIS A 22 2.18 -15.95 14.78
C HIS A 22 2.03 -14.92 15.89
N TRP A 23 1.66 -13.70 15.53
CA TRP A 23 1.43 -12.60 16.46
C TRP A 23 -0.02 -12.15 16.43
N ASN A 24 -0.59 -11.99 17.62
CA ASN A 24 -1.90 -11.41 17.78
C ASN A 24 -1.85 -10.30 18.85
N PHE A 25 -2.16 -9.09 18.43
CA PHE A 25 -2.19 -7.90 19.29
C PHE A 25 -3.61 -7.34 19.34
N GLN A 26 -4.16 -7.21 20.54
CA GLN A 26 -5.50 -6.65 20.74
C GLN A 26 -5.50 -5.58 21.83
N GLY A 27 -6.04 -4.40 21.50
CA GLY A 27 -6.28 -3.35 22.51
C GLY A 27 -5.00 -2.81 23.15
N CYS A 28 -3.92 -2.72 22.38
CA CYS A 28 -2.62 -2.33 22.89
C CYS A 28 -2.23 -0.90 22.51
N ILE A 29 -1.53 -0.22 23.41
CA ILE A 29 -0.98 1.12 23.23
C ILE A 29 0.53 1.03 23.42
N GLY A 30 1.31 1.37 22.40
CA GLY A 30 2.75 1.20 22.56
C GLY A 30 3.59 1.28 21.31
N MET A 31 4.87 1.02 21.52
CA MET A 31 5.86 0.91 20.45
C MET A 31 6.36 -0.51 20.31
N PHE A 32 6.47 -0.97 19.08
CA PHE A 32 6.96 -2.28 18.69
C PHE A 32 8.11 -2.06 17.73
N ARG A 33 9.20 -2.79 17.95
CA ARG A 33 10.41 -2.69 17.16
C ARG A 33 11.03 -4.04 17.05
N ASP A 34 10.80 -4.67 15.92
CA ASP A 34 11.10 -6.06 15.78
C ASP A 34 12.07 -6.29 14.62
N VAL A 35 13.04 -7.18 14.83
CA VAL A 35 13.92 -7.70 13.78
C VAL A 35 13.71 -9.20 13.73
N LEU A 36 13.08 -9.70 12.67
CA LEU A 36 12.65 -11.09 12.60
C LEU A 36 13.15 -11.76 11.32
N GLU A 37 13.75 -12.92 11.50
CA GLU A 37 14.06 -13.85 10.42
C GLU A 37 13.21 -15.10 10.61
N CYS A 38 12.34 -15.41 9.64
CA CYS A 38 11.41 -16.51 9.79
C CYS A 38 11.02 -17.19 8.47
N SER A 39 10.68 -18.49 8.50
CA SER A 39 10.19 -19.13 7.26
C SER A 39 8.79 -18.64 6.85
N GLY A 40 8.04 -18.08 7.80
CA GLY A 40 6.75 -17.45 7.54
C GLY A 40 6.17 -16.74 8.75
N MET A 41 5.42 -15.66 8.49
CA MET A 41 4.86 -14.80 9.51
C MET A 41 3.39 -14.53 9.28
N TYR A 42 2.62 -14.61 10.35
CA TYR A 42 1.24 -14.15 10.41
C TYR A 42 1.10 -13.18 11.57
N SER A 43 0.67 -11.96 11.29
CA SER A 43 0.40 -11.00 12.35
C SER A 43 -0.94 -10.33 12.15
N ASN A 44 -1.67 -10.25 13.26
CA ASN A 44 -3.00 -9.67 13.35
C ASN A 44 -2.99 -8.61 14.44
N VAL A 45 -3.37 -7.39 14.09
CA VAL A 45 -3.38 -6.23 14.99
C VAL A 45 -4.78 -5.64 14.98
N GLN A 46 -5.42 -5.57 16.15
CA GLN A 46 -6.78 -5.07 16.29
C GLN A 46 -6.88 -4.00 17.38
N GLY A 47 -7.52 -2.87 17.06
CA GLY A 47 -7.90 -1.87 18.06
C GLY A 47 -6.73 -1.25 18.81
N CYS A 48 -5.66 -0.89 18.09
CA CYS A 48 -4.39 -0.51 18.71
C CYS A 48 -3.98 0.94 18.44
N ILE A 49 -3.25 1.56 19.38
CA ILE A 49 -2.58 2.86 19.22
C ILE A 49 -1.06 2.64 19.14
N ARG A 50 -0.62 2.44 17.89
CA ARG A 50 0.67 1.93 17.39
C ARG A 50 1.82 2.90 17.11
N MET A 51 3.05 2.56 17.45
CA MET A 51 4.15 2.71 16.50
C MET A 51 4.81 1.36 16.22
N PHE A 52 4.78 0.91 14.97
CA PHE A 52 5.54 -0.27 14.50
C PHE A 52 6.78 0.19 13.74
N ARG A 53 7.86 -0.58 13.89
CA ARG A 53 9.12 -0.38 13.18
C ARG A 53 9.79 -1.73 13.01
N ASP A 54 9.45 -2.40 11.94
CA ASP A 54 9.82 -3.79 11.79
C ASP A 54 10.80 -3.96 10.63
N VAL A 55 11.81 -4.81 10.82
CA VAL A 55 12.69 -5.30 9.77
C VAL A 55 12.50 -6.80 9.70
N LEU A 56 11.93 -7.29 8.61
CA LEU A 56 11.49 -8.68 8.54
C LEU A 56 11.97 -9.33 7.25
N GLU A 57 12.65 -10.46 7.42
CA GLU A 57 13.07 -11.33 6.33
C GLU A 57 12.31 -12.65 6.49
N CYS A 58 11.22 -12.80 5.73
CA CYS A 58 10.46 -14.03 5.74
C CYS A 58 9.94 -14.39 4.35
N PRO A 59 10.10 -15.62 3.85
CA PRO A 59 9.60 -16.01 2.53
C PRO A 59 8.12 -15.70 2.31
N ARG A 60 7.29 -15.79 3.36
CA ARG A 60 5.86 -15.48 3.29
C ARG A 60 5.42 -14.63 4.48
N MET A 61 4.73 -13.54 4.20
CA MET A 61 4.18 -12.65 5.23
C MET A 61 2.69 -12.40 5.00
N TYR A 62 1.94 -12.47 6.10
CA TYR A 62 0.55 -12.08 6.15
C TYR A 62 0.33 -11.08 7.27
N TRP A 63 -0.06 -9.87 6.91
CA TRP A 63 -0.43 -8.80 7.83
C TRP A 63 -1.88 -8.40 7.70
N ASN A 64 -2.57 -8.38 8.84
CA ASN A 64 -3.92 -7.86 8.95
C ASN A 64 -4.00 -6.83 10.07
N VAL A 65 -4.41 -5.61 9.72
CA VAL A 65 -4.53 -4.50 10.65
C VAL A 65 -5.96 -3.98 10.61
N GLN A 66 -6.63 -3.96 11.77
CA GLN A 66 -8.01 -3.49 11.89
C GLN A 66 -8.13 -2.44 12.99
N GLY A 67 -8.74 -1.30 12.68
CA GLY A 67 -9.10 -0.30 13.69
C GLY A 67 -7.89 0.25 14.44
N CYS A 68 -6.83 0.62 13.73
CA CYS A 68 -5.59 1.07 14.35
C CYS A 68 -5.32 2.56 14.11
N ILE A 69 -4.72 3.20 15.11
CA ILE A 69 -4.20 4.56 15.01
C ILE A 69 -2.70 4.50 15.18
N GLY A 70 -1.90 5.03 14.26
CA GLY A 70 -0.45 4.95 14.47
C GLY A 70 0.46 5.30 13.32
N MET A 71 1.72 4.97 13.52
CA MET A 71 2.75 5.00 12.47
C MET A 71 3.30 3.60 12.26
N PHE A 72 3.36 3.19 11.00
CA PHE A 72 3.97 1.94 10.56
C PHE A 72 5.17 2.29 9.68
N ARG A 73 6.28 1.57 9.87
CA ARG A 73 7.54 1.83 9.18
C ARG A 73 8.30 0.53 9.04
N ASP A 74 8.03 -0.15 7.95
CA ASP A 74 8.48 -1.52 7.81
C ASP A 74 9.44 -1.66 6.63
N ALA A 75 10.48 -2.47 6.82
CA ALA A 75 11.41 -2.86 5.77
C ALA A 75 11.33 -4.39 5.64
N LEU A 76 10.78 -4.85 4.52
CA LEU A 76 10.37 -6.24 4.35
C LEU A 76 11.01 -6.87 3.13
N GLU A 77 11.58 -8.05 3.32
CA GLU A 77 12.08 -8.89 2.23
C GLU A 77 11.33 -10.24 2.26
N CYS A 78 10.64 -10.57 1.16
CA CYS A 78 9.88 -11.82 1.07
C CYS A 78 9.68 -12.34 -0.35
N SER A 79 9.33 -13.62 -0.51
CA SER A 79 8.82 -14.08 -1.80
C SER A 79 7.40 -13.56 -2.03
N GLY A 80 6.55 -13.56 -1.01
CA GLY A 80 5.15 -13.16 -1.13
C GLY A 80 4.64 -12.45 0.11
N MET A 81 3.96 -11.32 -0.11
CA MET A 81 3.31 -10.55 0.94
C MET A 81 1.82 -10.41 0.69
N TYR A 82 1.03 -10.59 1.76
CA TYR A 82 -0.35 -10.16 1.82
C TYR A 82 -0.53 -9.15 2.93
N TRP A 83 -0.97 -7.95 2.57
CA TRP A 83 -1.28 -6.88 3.52
C TRP A 83 -2.76 -6.48 3.37
N ASN A 84 -3.51 -6.56 4.47
CA ASN A 84 -4.86 -6.01 4.56
C ASN A 84 -5.00 -5.00 5.70
N ILE A 85 -5.53 -3.83 5.39
CA ILE A 85 -5.74 -2.72 6.33
C ILE A 85 -7.21 -2.31 6.27
N GLN A 86 -7.88 -2.32 7.42
CA GLN A 86 -9.26 -1.85 7.54
C GLN A 86 -9.37 -0.82 8.66
N GLY A 87 -9.92 0.36 8.33
CA GLY A 87 -10.27 1.35 9.35
C GLY A 87 -9.07 1.89 10.12
N CYS A 88 -8.03 2.37 9.42
CA CYS A 88 -6.82 2.87 10.06
C CYS A 88 -6.64 4.38 9.90
N ILE A 89 -6.08 5.01 10.93
CA ILE A 89 -5.69 6.42 10.92
C ILE A 89 -4.19 6.50 11.15
N GLY A 90 -3.41 6.98 10.18
CA GLY A 90 -1.97 6.92 10.39
C GLY A 90 -1.06 7.31 9.24
N MET A 91 0.22 7.03 9.44
CA MET A 91 1.24 7.11 8.41
C MET A 91 1.87 5.75 8.22
N PHE A 92 1.86 5.27 6.98
CA PHE A 92 2.52 4.05 6.52
C PHE A 92 3.71 4.47 5.65
N ARG A 93 4.87 3.87 5.89
CA ARG A 93 6.12 4.21 5.20
C ARG A 93 6.96 2.97 5.08
N ASP A 94 6.71 2.23 4.01
CA ASP A 94 7.21 0.89 3.95
C ASP A 94 8.10 0.70 2.72
N VAL A 95 9.09 -0.17 2.87
CA VAL A 95 10.01 -0.57 1.81
C VAL A 95 9.86 -2.07 1.65
N PHE A 96 9.55 -2.50 0.43
CA PHE A 96 9.32 -3.90 0.14
C PHE A 96 10.13 -4.37 -1.03
N GLU A 97 10.80 -5.49 -0.83
CA GLU A 97 11.46 -6.28 -1.85
C GLU A 97 10.72 -7.62 -1.89
N CYS A 98 9.88 -7.83 -2.92
CA CYS A 98 9.06 -9.04 -3.00
C CYS A 98 8.86 -9.59 -4.40
N SER A 99 8.78 -10.91 -4.59
CA SER A 99 8.36 -11.42 -5.90
C SER A 99 6.89 -11.07 -6.18
N GLY A 100 5.99 -11.19 -5.19
CA GLY A 100 4.57 -10.89 -5.32
C GLY A 100 4.00 -10.15 -4.12
N MET A 101 3.16 -9.15 -4.39
CA MET A 101 2.48 -8.38 -3.36
C MET A 101 0.98 -8.30 -3.60
N TYR A 102 0.20 -8.58 -2.55
CA TYR A 102 -1.21 -8.22 -2.49
C TYR A 102 -1.45 -7.20 -1.38
N TRP A 103 -2.05 -6.08 -1.74
CA TRP A 103 -2.35 -4.99 -0.83
C TRP A 103 -3.83 -4.60 -0.94
N ASN A 104 -4.52 -4.58 0.19
CA ASN A 104 -5.90 -4.08 0.28
C ASN A 104 -6.06 -3.10 1.44
N VAL A 105 -6.62 -1.92 1.13
CA VAL A 105 -6.86 -0.84 2.09
C VAL A 105 -8.30 -0.42 2.00
N GLU A 106 -9.02 -0.51 3.11
CA GLU A 106 -10.40 -0.07 3.23
C GLU A 106 -10.54 0.95 4.35
N GLY A 107 -11.14 2.11 4.04
CA GLY A 107 -11.53 3.08 5.06
C GLY A 107 -10.36 3.66 5.85
N CYS A 108 -9.30 4.11 5.17
CA CYS A 108 -8.13 4.67 5.84
C CYS A 108 -8.04 6.18 5.73
N ILE A 109 -7.54 6.82 6.79
CA ILE A 109 -7.26 8.26 6.84
C ILE A 109 -5.76 8.44 7.08
N GLY A 110 -5.05 9.05 6.14
CA GLY A 110 -3.63 9.32 6.37
C GLY A 110 -2.74 9.31 5.13
N MET A 111 -1.46 9.00 5.34
CA MET A 111 -0.47 8.98 4.26
C MET A 111 0.15 7.61 4.12
N PHE A 112 0.19 7.12 2.88
CA PHE A 112 0.90 5.91 2.49
C PHE A 112 2.06 6.30 1.58
N ARG A 113 3.24 5.75 1.85
CA ARG A 113 4.47 6.08 1.12
C ARG A 113 5.34 4.85 0.99
N ASP A 114 5.17 4.15 -0.11
CA ASP A 114 5.79 2.85 -0.27
C ASP A 114 6.86 2.88 -1.37
N VAL A 115 7.98 2.23 -1.11
CA VAL A 115 9.02 1.95 -2.10
C VAL A 115 8.98 0.45 -2.38
N LEU A 116 8.81 0.10 -3.64
CA LEU A 116 8.40 -1.24 -4.04
C LEU A 116 9.32 -1.77 -5.12
N GLU A 117 9.96 -2.90 -4.85
CA GLU A 117 10.66 -3.71 -5.84
C GLU A 117 9.92 -5.05 -5.93
N CYS A 118 8.99 -5.15 -6.89
CA CYS A 118 8.19 -6.36 -7.06
C CYS A 118 7.96 -6.77 -8.51
N SER A 119 7.99 -8.08 -8.74
CA SER A 119 7.67 -8.66 -10.07
C SER A 119 6.17 -8.70 -10.36
N GLY A 120 5.30 -8.76 -9.33
CA GLY A 120 3.85 -8.72 -9.50
C GLY A 120 3.15 -8.07 -8.31
N MET A 121 2.08 -7.34 -8.59
CA MET A 121 1.38 -6.56 -7.55
C MET A 121 -0.11 -6.46 -7.83
N HIS A 122 -0.91 -6.65 -6.78
CA HIS A 122 -2.31 -6.29 -6.78
C HIS A 122 -2.58 -5.30 -5.65
N TRP A 123 -3.07 -4.12 -6.01
CA TRP A 123 -3.36 -3.03 -5.12
C TRP A 123 -4.82 -2.63 -5.21
N SER A 124 -5.51 -2.64 -4.08
CA SER A 124 -6.91 -2.21 -3.97
C SER A 124 -7.07 -1.22 -2.83
N VAL A 125 -7.64 -0.05 -3.13
CA VAL A 125 -7.91 1.00 -2.15
C VAL A 125 -9.37 1.44 -2.27
N GLN A 126 -10.09 1.38 -1.17
CA GLN A 126 -11.48 1.80 -1.10
C GLN A 126 -11.74 2.79 0.04
N GLY A 127 -12.38 3.91 -0.27
CA GLY A 127 -12.93 4.83 0.73
C GLY A 127 -11.86 5.48 1.60
N CYS A 128 -10.76 5.95 1.00
CA CYS A 128 -9.64 6.51 1.75
C CYS A 128 -9.57 8.04 1.68
N THR A 129 -9.14 8.67 2.77
CA THR A 129 -8.94 10.12 2.86
C THR A 129 -7.49 10.41 3.16
N GLY A 130 -6.74 10.84 2.16
CA GLY A 130 -5.33 11.17 2.31
C GLY A 130 -4.54 10.77 1.07
N MET A 131 -3.21 10.88 1.16
CA MET A 131 -2.31 10.75 0.01
C MET A 131 -1.67 9.37 -0.02
N PHE A 132 -1.76 8.72 -1.19
CA PHE A 132 -1.00 7.51 -1.52
C PHE A 132 0.13 7.88 -2.46
N ARG A 133 1.36 7.45 -2.15
CA ARG A 133 2.52 7.71 -2.99
C ARG A 133 3.41 6.48 -3.04
N ASP A 134 3.38 5.80 -4.18
CA ASP A 134 4.12 4.56 -4.36
C ASP A 134 5.22 4.79 -5.41
N ALA A 135 6.42 4.29 -5.12
CA ALA A 135 7.58 4.40 -5.98
C ALA A 135 8.11 3.00 -6.31
N PHE A 136 7.98 2.59 -7.56
CA PHE A 136 8.54 1.34 -8.06
C PHE A 136 9.97 1.57 -8.52
N ARG A 137 10.89 0.73 -8.04
CA ARG A 137 12.32 0.80 -8.35
C ARG A 137 12.83 -0.55 -8.86
N ASP A 138 13.79 -0.51 -9.79
CA ASP A 138 14.67 -1.63 -10.18
C ASP A 138 13.98 -2.94 -10.60
N ALA A 139 12.71 -2.91 -11.00
CA ALA A 139 12.02 -4.10 -11.45
C ALA A 139 12.42 -4.46 -12.90
N LEU A 140 13.38 -5.38 -13.02
CA LEU A 140 13.89 -5.91 -14.28
C LEU A 140 12.79 -6.60 -15.11
N GLU A 141 11.84 -7.26 -14.45
CA GLU A 141 10.69 -7.93 -15.08
C GLU A 141 9.42 -7.77 -14.21
N CYS A 142 8.46 -6.93 -14.62
CA CYS A 142 7.13 -6.85 -13.96
C CYS A 142 6.07 -7.55 -14.81
N SER A 143 5.30 -8.43 -14.20
CA SER A 143 4.12 -9.05 -14.80
C SER A 143 2.91 -8.94 -13.87
N GLY A 144 1.75 -8.54 -14.39
CA GLY A 144 0.48 -8.58 -13.65
C GLY A 144 0.40 -7.53 -12.53
N MET A 145 0.56 -6.26 -12.89
CA MET A 145 0.34 -5.13 -11.98
C MET A 145 -1.11 -4.67 -12.06
N HIS A 146 -1.89 -4.83 -11.01
CA HIS A 146 -3.30 -4.46 -10.95
C HIS A 146 -3.53 -3.39 -9.89
N TRP A 147 -4.14 -2.29 -10.29
CA TRP A 147 -4.45 -1.16 -9.43
C TRP A 147 -5.93 -0.84 -9.50
N ASN A 148 -6.60 -0.89 -8.35
CA ASN A 148 -7.99 -0.53 -8.21
C ASN A 148 -8.14 0.51 -7.11
N VAL A 149 -8.63 1.69 -7.46
CA VAL A 149 -8.81 2.79 -6.51
C VAL A 149 -10.24 3.30 -6.59
N GLN A 150 -10.97 3.22 -5.48
CA GLN A 150 -12.36 3.64 -5.38
C GLN A 150 -12.58 4.62 -4.23
N GLY A 151 -13.15 5.79 -4.52
CA GLY A 151 -13.63 6.71 -3.48
C GLY A 151 -12.52 7.34 -2.64
N CYS A 152 -11.38 7.69 -3.24
CA CYS A 152 -10.32 8.42 -2.54
C CYS A 152 -10.54 9.93 -2.55
N ILE A 153 -10.45 10.61 -1.41
CA ILE A 153 -10.77 12.05 -1.29
C ILE A 153 -9.55 12.96 -1.54
N GLN A 154 -8.32 12.46 -1.38
CA GLN A 154 -7.11 13.30 -1.43
C GLN A 154 -5.93 12.67 -2.17
N GLY A 155 -6.13 12.36 -3.46
CA GLY A 155 -5.04 12.10 -4.42
C GLY A 155 -4.27 10.78 -4.25
N CYS A 156 -3.86 10.22 -5.39
CA CYS A 156 -3.06 8.99 -5.46
C CYS A 156 -1.96 9.21 -6.51
N ILE A 157 -0.71 8.89 -6.18
CA ILE A 157 0.45 9.12 -7.03
C ILE A 157 1.22 7.81 -7.17
N GLY A 158 1.25 7.25 -8.37
CA GLY A 158 2.13 6.15 -8.73
C GLY A 158 3.34 6.67 -9.51
N MET A 159 4.55 6.32 -9.09
CA MET A 159 5.78 6.63 -9.82
C MET A 159 6.49 5.34 -10.19
N PHE A 160 6.73 5.11 -11.47
CA PHE A 160 7.62 4.04 -11.94
C PHE A 160 8.97 4.64 -12.32
N ARG A 161 10.04 4.15 -11.71
CA ARG A 161 11.42 4.48 -12.09
C ARG A 161 12.14 3.21 -12.49
N ASP A 162 12.90 3.30 -13.59
CA ASP A 162 13.83 2.25 -14.02
C ASP A 162 13.18 0.88 -14.33
N ALA A 163 11.92 0.88 -14.79
CA ALA A 163 11.22 -0.33 -15.22
C ALA A 163 11.56 -0.68 -16.68
N LEU A 164 12.30 -1.78 -16.89
CA LEU A 164 12.86 -2.15 -18.19
C LEU A 164 11.89 -2.98 -19.05
N GLU A 165 11.18 -3.95 -18.44
CA GLU A 165 10.27 -4.87 -19.16
C GLU A 165 9.00 -5.16 -18.34
N CYS A 166 7.92 -4.41 -18.59
CA CYS A 166 6.63 -4.57 -17.89
C CYS A 166 5.53 -5.10 -18.81
N SER A 167 4.77 -6.10 -18.36
CA SER A 167 3.58 -6.63 -19.06
C SER A 167 2.38 -6.81 -18.12
N GLY A 168 1.16 -6.73 -18.67
CA GLY A 168 -0.06 -6.98 -17.88
C GLY A 168 -0.37 -5.92 -16.80
N MET A 169 -0.18 -4.63 -17.11
CA MET A 169 -0.58 -3.53 -16.22
C MET A 169 -2.06 -3.18 -16.42
N HIS A 170 -2.84 -3.10 -15.34
CA HIS A 170 -4.25 -2.71 -15.37
C HIS A 170 -4.57 -1.70 -14.26
N TRP A 171 -5.21 -0.59 -14.63
CA TRP A 171 -5.59 0.48 -13.73
C TRP A 171 -7.09 0.74 -13.80
N ASN A 172 -7.76 0.75 -12.65
CA ASN A 172 -9.15 1.13 -12.50
C ASN A 172 -9.28 2.18 -11.40
N VAL A 173 -9.78 3.36 -11.74
CA VAL A 173 -9.92 4.48 -10.80
C VAL A 173 -11.33 5.04 -10.88
N GLN A 174 -12.06 5.02 -9.78
CA GLN A 174 -13.44 5.49 -9.70
C GLN A 174 -13.68 6.40 -8.49
N GLY A 175 -14.42 7.48 -8.67
CA GLY A 175 -14.90 8.32 -7.55
C GLY A 175 -13.79 9.01 -6.75
N CYS A 176 -12.60 9.19 -7.34
CA CYS A 176 -11.49 9.88 -6.69
C CYS A 176 -11.61 11.41 -6.85
N ILE A 177 -11.30 12.14 -5.79
CA ILE A 177 -11.20 13.59 -5.72
C ILE A 177 -9.74 13.91 -5.34
N GLY A 178 -9.08 14.82 -6.06
CA GLY A 178 -7.65 15.14 -5.87
C GLY A 178 -6.80 14.90 -7.11
N MET A 179 -5.47 14.91 -6.94
CA MET A 179 -4.51 14.68 -8.03
C MET A 179 -4.26 13.19 -8.20
N LEU A 180 -4.50 12.68 -9.41
CA LEU A 180 -3.96 11.41 -9.89
C LEU A 180 -2.75 11.72 -10.76
N ARG A 181 -1.58 11.14 -10.46
CA ARG A 181 -0.39 11.28 -11.30
C ARG A 181 0.32 9.96 -11.44
N ASP A 182 0.37 9.47 -12.68
CA ASP A 182 1.19 8.34 -13.09
C ASP A 182 2.40 8.90 -13.87
N ALA A 183 3.60 8.54 -13.46
CA ALA A 183 4.83 8.89 -14.20
C ALA A 183 5.34 7.65 -14.94
N GLN A 184 5.31 7.68 -16.28
CA GLN A 184 5.95 6.64 -17.10
C GLN A 184 6.58 7.26 -18.37
N GLU A 185 7.92 7.26 -18.40
CA GLU A 185 8.73 7.54 -19.59
C GLU A 185 9.20 6.21 -20.19
N ARG A 186 8.44 5.71 -21.18
CA ARG A 186 8.81 4.79 -22.28
C ARG A 186 7.67 3.81 -22.60
N SER A 187 7.45 3.65 -23.89
CA SER A 187 6.40 2.85 -24.55
C SER A 187 6.53 1.38 -24.18
N TRP A 188 5.47 0.76 -23.67
CA TRP A 188 4.91 -0.59 -23.97
C TRP A 188 3.82 -0.86 -22.91
N ILE A 189 2.61 -0.34 -23.13
CA ILE A 189 1.43 -0.58 -22.27
C ILE A 189 0.40 -1.32 -23.11
N HIS A 190 0.09 -2.57 -22.78
CA HIS A 190 -0.85 -3.39 -23.57
C HIS A 190 -2.34 -3.16 -23.25
N THR A 191 -2.72 -2.40 -22.21
CA THR A 191 -4.11 -1.90 -22.04
C THR A 191 -4.26 -0.87 -20.91
N MET A 192 -4.72 0.35 -21.21
CA MET A 192 -5.12 1.36 -20.23
C MET A 192 -6.63 1.63 -20.33
N LYS A 193 -7.42 1.13 -19.37
CA LYS A 193 -8.86 1.44 -19.26
C LYS A 193 -9.11 2.48 -18.17
N VAL A 194 -8.92 3.76 -18.50
CA VAL A 194 -9.17 4.86 -17.55
C VAL A 194 -10.63 5.31 -17.64
N LYS A 195 -11.49 4.80 -16.75
CA LYS A 195 -12.86 5.32 -16.57
C LYS A 195 -12.89 6.40 -15.48
N ALA A 196 -12.22 7.52 -15.74
CA ALA A 196 -12.13 8.62 -14.77
C ALA A 196 -13.36 9.54 -14.82
N THR A 197 -14.16 9.57 -13.76
CA THR A 197 -15.13 10.65 -13.52
C THR A 197 -14.46 11.75 -12.68
N LEU A 198 -13.63 12.57 -13.32
CA LEU A 198 -12.95 13.68 -12.66
C LEU A 198 -13.90 14.89 -12.50
N LYS A 199 -14.23 15.26 -11.26
CA LYS A 199 -14.71 16.63 -10.95
C LYS A 199 -13.51 17.45 -10.48
N VAL A 200 -12.73 17.99 -11.43
CA VAL A 200 -11.64 18.91 -11.10
C VAL A 200 -12.23 20.28 -10.75
N LYS A 201 -12.04 20.74 -9.51
CA LYS A 201 -12.14 22.17 -9.19
C LYS A 201 -10.73 22.75 -9.32
N ALA A 202 -10.46 23.44 -10.42
CA ALA A 202 -9.25 24.24 -10.54
C ALA A 202 -9.55 25.66 -10.01
N LEU A 203 -8.79 26.12 -9.02
CA LEU A 203 -8.76 27.53 -8.62
C LEU A 203 -7.59 28.19 -9.34
N ARG A 204 -7.89 29.14 -10.24
CA ARG A 204 -6.90 30.09 -10.80
C ARG A 204 -7.45 31.49 -10.57
N GLY A 205 -7.17 32.07 -9.40
CA GLY A 205 -7.84 33.29 -8.94
C GLY A 205 -9.28 33.05 -8.44
N THR A 206 -10.11 34.09 -8.43
CA THR A 206 -11.47 34.14 -7.82
C THR A 206 -12.61 33.56 -8.67
N GLU A 207 -12.33 32.92 -9.81
CA GLU A 207 -13.40 32.39 -10.69
C GLU A 207 -13.51 30.87 -10.63
N LEU A 208 -14.75 30.40 -10.39
CA LEU A 208 -15.17 29.01 -10.47
C LEU A 208 -15.42 28.64 -11.94
N LEU A 209 -14.60 27.76 -12.51
CA LEU A 209 -14.84 27.20 -13.85
C LEU A 209 -15.37 25.77 -13.79
N THR A 210 -16.36 25.50 -14.65
CA THR A 210 -17.29 24.37 -14.66
C THR A 210 -16.69 23.06 -15.20
N VAL A 211 -17.33 21.97 -14.77
CA VAL A 211 -16.98 20.54 -14.87
C VAL A 211 -16.87 20.01 -16.32
N ARG A 212 -15.83 19.22 -16.64
CA ARG A 212 -15.76 18.33 -17.82
C ARG A 212 -15.63 16.87 -17.39
N GLN A 213 -16.58 16.02 -17.83
CA GLN A 213 -16.40 14.56 -17.86
C GLN A 213 -15.41 14.20 -18.97
N THR A 214 -14.40 13.39 -18.68
CA THR A 214 -13.47 12.84 -19.67
C THR A 214 -13.31 11.34 -19.46
N THR A 215 -13.92 10.54 -20.33
CA THR A 215 -13.69 9.09 -20.43
C THR A 215 -12.59 8.88 -21.46
N HIS A 216 -11.44 8.32 -21.05
CA HIS A 216 -10.35 7.98 -21.98
C HIS A 216 -10.09 6.47 -21.93
N THR A 217 -10.54 5.76 -22.96
CA THR A 217 -10.10 4.38 -23.21
C THR A 217 -8.90 4.45 -24.16
N LEU A 218 -7.70 4.16 -23.67
CA LEU A 218 -6.49 4.06 -24.49
C LEU A 218 -6.14 2.58 -24.64
N ILE A 219 -6.49 2.02 -25.79
CA ILE A 219 -6.02 0.70 -26.23
C ILE A 219 -4.82 0.99 -27.14
N CYS A 220 -3.61 0.84 -26.61
CA CYS A 220 -2.42 0.76 -27.45
C CYS A 220 -2.22 -0.70 -27.82
N CYS A 221 -2.30 -1.00 -29.12
CA CYS A 221 -1.88 -2.28 -29.69
C CYS A 221 -0.35 -2.37 -29.68
#